data_AF-A0A090TEK5-F1
#
_entry.id   AF-A0A090TEK5-F1
#
_cell.length_a   1.000
_cell.length_b   1.000
_cell.length_c   1.000
_cell.angle_alpha   90.00
_cell.angle_beta   90.00
_cell.angle_gamma   90.00
#
_symmetry.space_group_name_H-M   'P 1'
#
loop_
_entity.id
_entity.type
_entity.pdbx_description
1 polymer ?
#
loop_
_entity_poly.entity_id
_entity_poly.type
_entity_poly.pdbx_seq_one_letter_code
_entity_poly.pdbx_strand_id
1 'polypeptide(L)'
;MLKQAMQRISSSNSHLNQLMLYQPPAGLDAHRSIVANWLNDKGIKLPAHRMLFSSGAQHAIQMVLDTFTRAGDTLLVEKYTYQV
;
A
#
# COMPACT_ATOMS: atom_id res chain seq x y z
N MET A 1 13.22 0.44 -17.03
CA MET A 1 13.06 -0.44 -15.85
C MET A 1 11.79 -1.29 -15.92
N LEU A 2 10.59 -0.72 -16.14
CA LEU A 2 9.34 -1.49 -16.22
C LEU A 2 9.35 -2.62 -17.28
N LYS A 3 9.81 -2.35 -18.50
CA LYS A 3 9.94 -3.36 -19.57
C LYS A 3 10.75 -4.59 -19.12
N GLN A 4 11.89 -4.36 -18.47
CA GLN A 4 12.76 -5.44 -18.00
C GLN A 4 12.12 -6.22 -16.85
N ALA A 5 11.41 -5.55 -15.94
CA ALA A 5 10.65 -6.20 -14.88
C ALA A 5 9.54 -7.10 -15.45
N MET A 6 8.76 -6.59 -16.40
CA MET A 6 7.71 -7.36 -17.08
C MET A 6 8.29 -8.57 -17.82
N GLN A 7 9.42 -8.42 -18.53
CA GLN A 7 10.10 -9.55 -19.20
C GLN A 7 10.60 -10.62 -18.22
N ARG A 8 11.09 -10.23 -17.04
CA ARG A 8 11.51 -11.17 -15.98
C ARG A 8 10.33 -11.93 -15.38
N ILE A 9 9.20 -11.26 -15.19
CA ILE A 9 7.98 -11.90 -14.68
C ILE A 9 7.43 -12.86 -15.73
N SER A 10 7.35 -12.45 -17.01
CA SER A 10 6.80 -13.28 -18.08
C SER A 10 7.66 -14.49 -18.44
N SER A 11 8.97 -14.45 -18.16
CA SER A 11 9.88 -15.59 -18.40
C SER A 11 9.86 -16.64 -17.28
N SER A 12 9.12 -16.41 -16.19
CA SER A 12 8.96 -17.36 -15.09
C SER A 12 7.48 -17.70 -14.86
N ASN A 13 7.05 -18.87 -15.34
CA ASN A 13 5.68 -19.36 -15.15
C ASN A 13 5.31 -19.48 -13.66
N SER A 14 6.24 -19.87 -12.79
CA SER A 14 5.96 -20.01 -11.36
C SER A 14 5.68 -18.65 -10.69
N HIS A 15 6.49 -17.62 -10.99
CA HIS A 15 6.27 -16.28 -10.47
C HIS A 15 5.00 -15.64 -11.02
N LEU A 16 4.73 -15.84 -12.32
CA LEU A 16 3.50 -15.35 -12.94
C LEU A 16 2.28 -15.99 -12.28
N ASN A 17 2.27 -17.31 -12.10
CA ASN A 17 1.17 -18.01 -11.46
C ASN A 17 0.93 -17.52 -10.03
N GLN A 18 2.00 -17.29 -9.24
CA GLN A 18 1.88 -16.76 -7.88
C GLN A 18 1.20 -15.38 -7.83
N LEU A 19 1.46 -14.52 -8.81
CA LEU A 19 0.84 -13.19 -8.90
C LEU A 19 -0.64 -13.26 -9.34
N MET A 20 -1.02 -14.31 -10.06
CA MET A 20 -2.40 -14.52 -10.53
C MET A 20 -3.33 -15.11 -9.46
N LEU A 21 -2.78 -15.64 -8.37
CA LEU A 21 -3.57 -16.10 -7.23
C LEU A 21 -4.15 -14.91 -6.45
N TYR A 22 -5.20 -15.19 -5.66
CA TYR A 22 -5.69 -14.23 -4.68
C TYR A 22 -4.59 -13.88 -3.69
N GLN A 23 -4.33 -12.59 -3.57
CA GLN A 23 -3.32 -12.06 -2.66
C GLN A 23 -3.95 -11.76 -1.29
N PRO A 24 -3.16 -11.78 -0.21
CA PRO A 24 -3.64 -11.32 1.09
C PRO A 24 -4.17 -9.87 0.98
N PRO A 25 -5.22 -9.49 1.71
CA PRO A 25 -5.77 -8.13 1.67
C PRO A 25 -4.74 -7.04 2.04
N ALA A 26 -3.80 -7.37 2.95
CA ALA A 26 -2.69 -6.49 3.34
C ALA A 26 -1.53 -6.47 2.32
N GLY A 27 -1.65 -7.21 1.21
CA GLY A 27 -0.62 -7.48 0.23
C GLY A 27 0.42 -8.50 0.68
N LEU A 28 1.43 -8.71 -0.17
CA LEU A 28 2.49 -9.70 0.05
C LEU A 28 3.52 -9.23 1.07
N ASP A 29 3.90 -10.12 1.99
CA ASP A 29 4.91 -9.87 3.04
C ASP A 29 6.25 -9.41 2.46
N ALA A 30 6.67 -10.03 1.36
CA ALA A 30 7.89 -9.67 0.64
C ALA A 30 7.84 -8.22 0.14
N HIS A 31 6.69 -7.80 -0.42
CA HIS A 31 6.52 -6.42 -0.90
C HIS A 31 6.51 -5.42 0.25
N ARG A 32 5.81 -5.73 1.35
CA ARG A 32 5.81 -4.86 2.54
C ARG A 32 7.21 -4.69 3.14
N SER A 33 8.01 -5.76 3.14
CA SER A 33 9.39 -5.71 3.65
C SER A 33 10.29 -4.81 2.79
N ILE A 34 10.16 -4.88 1.47
CA ILE A 34 10.91 -4.00 0.55
C ILE A 34 10.56 -2.53 0.79
N VAL A 35 9.26 -2.20 0.92
CA VAL A 35 8.82 -0.83 1.15
C VAL A 35 9.22 -0.33 2.55
N ALA A 36 9.12 -1.17 3.58
CA ALA A 36 9.57 -0.84 4.93
C ALA A 36 11.08 -0.50 4.97
N ASN A 37 11.91 -1.28 4.27
CA ASN A 37 13.34 -0.98 4.15
C ASN A 37 13.58 0.33 3.40
N TRP A 38 12.88 0.55 2.29
CA TRP A 38 12.98 1.80 1.54
C TRP A 38 12.57 3.03 2.37
N LEU A 39 11.52 2.92 3.19
CA LEU A 39 11.11 3.96 4.13
C LEU A 39 12.16 4.20 5.23
N ASN A 40 12.77 3.13 5.73
CA ASN A 40 13.84 3.22 6.72
C ASN A 40 15.05 4.01 6.19
N ASP A 41 15.42 3.82 4.91
CA ASP A 41 16.47 4.59 4.24
C ASP A 41 16.11 6.10 4.11
N LYS A 42 14.82 6.44 4.23
CA LYS A 42 14.32 7.82 4.30
C LYS A 42 14.11 8.33 5.72
N GLY A 43 14.54 7.56 6.73
CA GLY A 43 14.41 7.91 8.15
C GLY A 43 13.05 7.57 8.76
N ILE A 44 12.15 6.91 8.02
CA ILE A 44 10.82 6.52 8.49
C ILE A 44 10.86 5.07 8.98
N LYS A 45 10.81 4.90 10.30
CA LYS A 45 10.81 3.57 10.94
C LYS A 45 9.39 3.00 11.00
N LEU A 46 9.06 2.11 10.07
CA LEU A 46 7.76 1.43 10.02
C LEU A 46 7.94 -0.09 9.93
N PRO A 47 7.52 -0.87 10.94
CA PRO A 47 7.52 -2.33 10.84
C PRO A 47 6.59 -2.81 9.71
N ALA A 48 7.07 -3.74 8.88
CA ALA A 48 6.33 -4.25 7.71
C ALA A 48 4.95 -4.86 8.06
N HIS A 49 4.76 -5.38 9.27
CA HIS A 49 3.47 -5.94 9.73
C HIS A 49 2.43 -4.88 10.10
N ARG A 50 2.83 -3.61 10.26
CA ARG A 50 1.93 -2.47 10.51
C ARG A 50 1.57 -1.70 9.25
N MET A 51 2.04 -2.16 8.09
CA MET A 51 1.79 -1.54 6.80
C MET A 51 0.64 -2.25 6.09
N LEU A 52 -0.22 -1.46 5.44
CA LEU A 52 -1.26 -1.95 4.54
C LEU A 52 -1.08 -1.27 3.18
N PHE A 53 -1.27 -2.04 2.10
CA PHE A 53 -1.35 -1.47 0.76
C PHE A 53 -2.80 -1.09 0.46
N SER A 54 -3.01 0.13 -0.04
CA SER A 54 -4.28 0.58 -0.60
C SER A 54 -4.22 0.60 -2.12
N SER A 55 -5.38 0.76 -2.76
CA SER A 55 -5.49 1.00 -4.21
C SER A 55 -5.13 2.44 -4.61
N GLY A 56 -4.48 3.20 -3.72
CA GLY A 56 -4.16 4.61 -3.91
C GLY A 56 -4.51 5.48 -2.69
N ALA A 57 -4.20 6.77 -2.78
CA ALA A 57 -4.37 7.72 -1.67
C ALA A 57 -5.84 7.89 -1.25
N GLN A 58 -6.76 8.02 -2.21
CA GLN A 58 -8.20 8.15 -1.91
C GLN A 58 -8.76 6.93 -1.17
N HIS A 59 -8.43 5.72 -1.63
CA HIS A 59 -8.83 4.50 -0.93
C HIS A 59 -8.22 4.43 0.48
N ALA A 60 -6.96 4.86 0.66
CA ALA A 60 -6.35 4.93 1.99
C ALA A 60 -7.07 5.92 2.91
N ILE A 61 -7.42 7.11 2.41
CA ILE A 61 -8.18 8.12 3.17
C ILE A 61 -9.52 7.55 3.59
N GLN A 62 -10.26 6.92 2.66
CA GLN A 62 -11.54 6.28 2.96
C GLN A 62 -11.42 5.23 4.07
N MET A 63 -10.44 4.31 3.96
CA MET A 63 -10.21 3.29 5.00
C MET A 63 -9.93 3.91 6.37
N VAL A 64 -9.15 4.99 6.42
CA VAL A 64 -8.84 5.69 7.68
C VAL A 64 -10.10 6.32 8.25
N LEU A 65 -10.88 7.03 7.44
CA LEU A 65 -12.13 7.66 7.90
C LEU A 65 -13.14 6.60 8.40
N ASP A 66 -13.34 5.52 7.65
CA ASP A 66 -14.25 4.43 8.04
C ASP A 66 -13.81 3.73 9.33
N THR A 67 -12.50 3.66 9.58
CA THR A 67 -11.96 2.99 10.76
C THR A 67 -12.01 3.87 12.01
N PHE A 68 -11.73 5.17 11.86
CA PHE A 68 -11.47 6.05 13.00
C PHE A 68 -12.60 7.05 13.29
N THR A 69 -13.56 7.22 12.38
CA THR A 69 -14.63 8.22 12.54
C THR A 69 -16.02 7.62 12.45
N ARG A 70 -17.00 8.34 12.99
CA ARG A 70 -18.43 8.09 12.86
C ARG A 70 -19.16 9.37 12.47
N ALA A 71 -20.41 9.23 12.03
CA ALA A 71 -21.27 10.37 11.78
C ALA A 71 -21.38 11.25 13.04
N GLY A 72 -21.08 12.54 12.88
CA GLY A 72 -21.04 13.52 13.97
C GLY A 72 -19.65 13.81 14.54
N ASP A 73 -18.63 13.01 14.21
CA ASP A 73 -17.26 13.31 14.62
C ASP A 73 -16.70 14.55 13.91
N THR A 74 -15.76 15.24 14.56
CA THR A 74 -15.08 16.41 14.01
C THR A 74 -13.68 16.02 13.53
N LEU A 75 -13.38 16.30 12.26
CA LEU A 75 -12.05 16.10 11.67
C LEU A 75 -11.33 17.45 11.52
N LEU A 76 -10.07 17.49 11.97
CA LEU A 76 -9.20 18.65 11.72
C LEU A 76 -8.53 18.50 10.36
N VAL A 77 -8.64 19.55 9.53
CA VAL A 77 -8.04 19.61 8.20
C VAL A 77 -7.37 20.96 7.98
N GLU A 78 -6.46 21.00 7.00
CA GLU A 78 -5.85 22.26 6.57
C GLU A 78 -6.90 23.19 5.94
N LYS A 79 -6.71 24.51 6.05
CA LYS A 79 -7.64 25.52 5.52
C LYS A 79 -7.88 25.37 4.01
N TYR A 80 -6.85 25.00 3.27
CA TYR A 80 -6.93 24.64 1.86
C TYR A 80 -6.49 23.19 1.74
N THR A 81 -7.47 22.29 1.70
CA THR A 81 -7.24 20.86 1.63
C THR A 81 -7.70 20.30 0.28
N TYR A 82 -7.25 19.08 -0.03
CA TYR A 82 -7.78 18.29 -1.12
C TYR A 82 -9.28 18.08 -0.94
N GLN A 83 -10.04 18.18 -2.03
CA GLN A 83 -11.47 17.90 -2.01
C GLN A 83 -11.68 16.40 -1.81
N VAL A 84 -12.27 16.05 -0.66
CA VAL A 84 -12.69 14.68 -0.33
C VAL A 84 -13.92 14.33 -1.15
#